data_AF-A0A6C0H7E8-F1
#
_entry.id   AF-A0A6C0H7E8-F1
#
_cell.length_a   1.000
_cell.length_b   1.000
_cell.length_c   1.000
_cell.angle_alpha   90.00
_cell.angle_beta   90.00
_cell.angle_gamma   90.00
#
_symmetry.space_group_name_H-M   'P 1'
#
loop_
_entity.id
_entity.type
_entity.pdbx_description
1 polymer ?
#
loop_
_entity_poly.entity_id
_entity_poly.type
_entity_poly.pdbx_seq_one_letter_code
_entity_poly.pdbx_strand_id
1 'polypeptide(L)'
;MVNMYNLVNPFIKGQMEISVKAKNSQVAATELYKSLSEHFNNSVPSFYFTIQKGGSGKGKYYHYKINESRNKNEVKYNITELQLENYNIDTFKAKLENIKSKTDEPYQEGGKKKKKKHSKKKKSKRRKSEDTTDSSSSEESDIDDVYLKVRKYHYTEPIYYWWYDPSIYNISTVFIPSFYPYLSPYTEMAIASIPAAP
;
A
#
# COMPACT_ATOMS: atom_id res chain seq x y z
N MET A 1 -0.43 -7.85 -30.63
CA MET A 1 -0.31 -8.69 -29.41
C MET A 1 -0.77 -7.86 -28.22
N VAL A 2 -1.64 -8.38 -27.36
CA VAL A 2 -2.16 -7.67 -26.18
C VAL A 2 -1.44 -8.22 -24.95
N ASN A 3 -1.02 -7.35 -24.05
CA ASN A 3 -0.37 -7.71 -22.80
C ASN A 3 -1.26 -7.32 -21.62
N MET A 4 -1.13 -8.05 -20.52
CA MET A 4 -1.77 -7.70 -19.25
C MET A 4 -0.84 -6.75 -18.49
N TYR A 5 -1.41 -5.73 -17.86
CA TYR A 5 -0.71 -4.73 -17.06
C TYR A 5 -1.43 -4.55 -15.73
N ASN A 6 -0.67 -4.55 -14.64
CA ASN A 6 -1.21 -4.45 -13.29
C ASN A 6 -0.71 -3.17 -12.64
N LEU A 7 -1.60 -2.42 -11.99
CA LEU A 7 -1.23 -1.30 -11.13
C LEU A 7 -0.55 -1.84 -9.86
N VAL A 8 0.68 -1.39 -9.60
CA VAL A 8 1.51 -1.90 -8.49
C VAL A 8 1.95 -0.81 -7.51
N ASN A 9 1.90 0.46 -7.93
CA ASN A 9 2.10 1.60 -7.05
C ASN A 9 1.20 2.75 -7.54
N PRO A 10 0.14 3.14 -6.83
CA PRO A 10 -0.30 2.60 -5.54
C PRO A 10 -0.68 1.11 -5.62
N PHE A 11 -0.50 0.40 -4.51
CA PHE A 11 -1.07 -0.92 -4.30
C PHE A 11 -2.44 -0.76 -3.65
N ILE A 12 -3.45 -1.36 -4.27
CA ILE A 12 -4.84 -1.15 -3.91
C ILE A 12 -5.49 -2.50 -3.61
N LYS A 13 -6.28 -2.56 -2.54
CA LYS A 13 -7.24 -3.64 -2.30
C LYS A 13 -8.65 -3.11 -2.31
N GLY A 14 -9.53 -3.87 -2.94
CA GLY A 14 -10.95 -3.58 -3.09
C GLY A 14 -11.53 -4.30 -4.29
N GLN A 15 -12.74 -3.89 -4.68
CA GLN A 15 -13.43 -4.44 -5.85
C GLN A 15 -12.97 -3.83 -7.18
N MET A 16 -12.21 -2.74 -7.15
CA MET A 16 -11.66 -2.12 -8.36
C MET A 16 -10.73 -3.08 -9.11
N GLU A 17 -10.90 -3.14 -10.43
CA GLU A 17 -9.96 -3.83 -11.30
C GLU A 17 -8.64 -3.06 -11.41
N ILE A 18 -7.59 -3.63 -10.80
CA ILE A 18 -6.22 -3.10 -10.87
C ILE A 18 -5.41 -3.68 -12.03
N SER A 19 -6.05 -4.46 -12.91
CA SER A 19 -5.40 -5.18 -14.01
C SER A 19 -6.12 -4.92 -15.32
N VAL A 20 -5.38 -4.55 -16.37
CA VAL A 20 -5.95 -4.21 -17.67
C VAL A 20 -5.21 -4.90 -18.81
N LYS A 21 -5.92 -5.23 -19.89
CA LYS A 21 -5.34 -5.82 -21.11
C LYS A 21 -5.22 -4.74 -22.19
N ALA A 22 -3.98 -4.36 -22.52
CA ALA A 22 -3.72 -3.30 -23.50
C ALA A 22 -2.64 -3.68 -24.52
N LYS A 23 -2.61 -2.93 -25.63
CA LYS A 23 -1.60 -3.13 -26.69
C LYS A 23 -0.21 -2.64 -26.26
N ASN A 24 -0.15 -1.57 -25.48
CA ASN A 24 1.08 -0.97 -24.98
C ASN A 24 0.87 -0.43 -23.55
N SER A 25 1.96 -0.08 -22.88
CA SER A 25 1.95 0.41 -21.50
C SER A 25 1.28 1.77 -21.37
N GLN A 26 1.37 2.65 -22.38
CA GLN A 26 0.73 3.96 -22.38
C GLN A 26 -0.81 3.87 -22.37
N VAL A 27 -1.38 2.98 -23.16
CA VAL A 27 -2.83 2.74 -23.20
C VAL A 27 -3.29 2.13 -21.88
N ALA A 28 -2.56 1.14 -21.35
CA ALA A 28 -2.84 0.58 -20.03
C ALA A 28 -2.80 1.64 -18.92
N ALA A 29 -1.79 2.52 -18.93
CA ALA A 29 -1.64 3.61 -17.99
C ALA A 29 -2.84 4.57 -18.04
N THR A 30 -3.34 4.87 -19.24
CA THR A 30 -4.51 5.73 -19.44
C THR A 30 -5.79 5.09 -18.91
N GLU A 31 -6.01 3.81 -19.22
CA GLU A 31 -7.20 3.08 -18.76
C GLU A 31 -7.20 2.91 -17.23
N LEU A 32 -6.07 2.51 -16.64
CA LEU A 32 -5.92 2.37 -15.19
C LEU A 32 -6.06 3.70 -14.46
N TYR A 33 -5.49 4.78 -15.00
CA TYR A 33 -5.66 6.08 -14.35
C TYR A 33 -7.09 6.58 -14.43
N LYS A 34 -7.75 6.39 -15.58
CA LYS A 34 -9.15 6.78 -15.74
C LYS A 34 -10.02 6.08 -14.68
N SER A 35 -9.93 4.76 -14.57
CA SER A 35 -10.69 4.01 -13.55
C SER A 35 -10.34 4.42 -12.13
N LEU A 36 -9.07 4.76 -11.86
CA LEU A 36 -8.62 5.21 -10.56
C LEU A 36 -9.17 6.60 -10.19
N SER A 37 -9.07 7.54 -11.13
CA SER A 37 -9.43 8.96 -10.94
C SER A 37 -10.93 9.19 -10.77
N GLU A 38 -11.78 8.29 -11.25
CA GLU A 38 -13.24 8.33 -11.04
C GLU A 38 -13.63 8.28 -9.55
N HIS A 39 -12.72 7.82 -8.70
CA HIS A 39 -12.90 7.72 -7.26
C HIS A 39 -12.32 8.91 -6.48
N PHE A 40 -11.63 9.83 -7.17
CA PHE A 40 -11.04 11.00 -6.53
C PHE A 40 -12.06 12.13 -6.40
N ASN A 41 -12.09 12.74 -5.22
CA ASN A 41 -12.94 13.89 -4.92
C ASN A 41 -12.24 15.23 -5.17
N ASN A 42 -10.93 15.22 -5.40
CA ASN A 42 -10.13 16.38 -5.72
C ASN A 42 -9.33 16.20 -7.02
N SER A 43 -8.92 17.32 -7.61
CA SER A 43 -7.90 17.33 -8.65
C SER A 43 -6.52 17.17 -8.00
N VAL A 44 -5.69 16.29 -8.56
CA VAL A 44 -4.33 16.01 -8.11
C VAL A 44 -3.35 16.60 -9.12
N PRO A 45 -2.73 17.77 -8.85
CA PRO A 45 -1.94 18.49 -9.85
C PRO A 45 -0.83 17.66 -10.48
N SER A 46 -0.18 16.82 -9.68
CA SER A 46 0.72 15.80 -10.19
C SER A 46 0.57 14.50 -9.42
N PHE A 47 0.43 13.40 -10.16
CA PHE A 47 0.28 12.05 -9.60
C PHE A 47 1.28 11.11 -10.27
N TYR A 48 1.91 10.25 -9.49
CA TYR A 48 2.91 9.30 -9.99
C TYR A 48 2.42 7.90 -9.70
N PHE A 49 2.55 7.02 -10.69
CA PHE A 49 2.14 5.64 -10.53
C PHE A 49 3.01 4.70 -11.35
N THR A 50 3.02 3.45 -10.96
CA THR A 50 3.81 2.39 -11.58
C THR A 50 2.90 1.24 -11.95
N ILE A 51 3.06 0.76 -13.18
CA ILE A 51 2.39 -0.44 -13.68
C ILE A 51 3.43 -1.52 -14.00
N GLN A 52 3.05 -2.78 -13.78
CA GLN A 52 3.85 -3.94 -14.11
C GLN A 52 3.23 -4.66 -15.31
N LYS A 53 4.06 -4.97 -16.32
CA LYS A 53 3.63 -5.80 -17.45
C LYS A 53 3.67 -7.27 -17.07
N GLY A 54 2.51 -7.94 -17.05
CA GLY A 54 2.33 -9.34 -16.69
C GLY A 54 1.95 -9.55 -15.22
N GLY A 55 1.52 -10.77 -14.87
CA GLY A 55 0.95 -11.09 -13.55
C GLY A 55 1.85 -11.85 -12.57
N SER A 56 3.02 -12.33 -12.99
CA SER A 56 3.83 -13.29 -12.19
C SER A 56 5.07 -12.67 -11.51
N GLY A 57 5.05 -11.37 -11.19
CA GLY A 57 6.14 -10.70 -10.47
C GLY A 57 7.46 -10.52 -11.26
N LYS A 58 7.61 -11.18 -12.41
CA LYS A 58 8.79 -11.11 -13.31
C LYS A 58 8.63 -10.10 -14.45
N GLY A 59 7.63 -9.24 -14.35
CA GLY A 59 7.29 -8.24 -15.36
C GLY A 59 8.16 -6.99 -15.35
N LYS A 60 8.33 -6.35 -16.50
CA LYS A 60 8.93 -5.00 -16.59
C LYS A 60 7.99 -3.98 -15.94
N TYR A 61 8.56 -3.06 -15.17
CA TYR A 61 7.86 -1.94 -14.56
C TYR A 61 7.94 -0.71 -15.48
N TYR A 62 6.84 0.03 -15.53
CA TYR A 62 6.72 1.28 -16.26
C TYR A 62 6.20 2.34 -15.30
N HIS A 63 6.87 3.48 -15.28
CA HIS A 63 6.59 4.57 -14.37
C HIS A 63 5.97 5.71 -15.14
N TYR A 64 4.95 6.32 -14.56
CA TYR A 64 4.18 7.36 -15.20
C TYR A 64 4.01 8.54 -14.26
N LYS A 65 4.08 9.73 -14.84
CA LYS A 65 3.69 10.98 -14.21
C LYS A 65 2.46 11.50 -14.91
N ILE A 66 1.51 11.93 -14.11
CA ILE A 66 0.30 12.62 -14.55
C ILE A 66 0.41 14.05 -14.13
N ASN A 67 0.07 14.94 -15.05
CA ASN A 67 -0.14 16.34 -14.75
C ASN A 67 -1.59 16.68 -15.05
N GLU A 68 -2.31 17.11 -14.03
CA GLU A 68 -3.69 17.58 -14.16
C GLU A 68 -3.73 19.10 -14.26
N SER A 69 -4.57 19.58 -15.16
CA SER A 69 -4.90 20.99 -15.32
C SER A 69 -6.40 21.14 -15.20
N ARG A 70 -6.84 21.95 -14.24
CA ARG A 70 -8.24 22.26 -14.02
C ARG A 70 -8.61 23.54 -14.74
N ASN A 71 -9.54 23.42 -15.69
CA ASN A 71 -10.17 24.56 -16.34
C ASN A 71 -11.64 24.61 -15.92
N LYS A 72 -11.96 25.50 -14.97
CA LYS A 72 -13.29 25.64 -14.36
C LYS A 72 -13.78 24.31 -13.75
N ASN A 73 -14.62 23.58 -14.49
CA ASN A 73 -15.24 22.32 -14.07
C ASN A 73 -14.67 21.10 -14.81
N GLU A 74 -13.80 21.29 -15.78
CA GLU A 74 -13.15 20.19 -16.51
C GLU A 74 -11.72 19.99 -16.01
N VAL A 75 -11.37 18.74 -15.74
CA VAL A 75 -10.00 18.33 -15.45
C VAL A 75 -9.43 17.67 -16.70
N LYS A 76 -8.39 18.27 -17.25
CA LYS A 76 -7.59 17.69 -18.34
C LYS A 76 -6.32 17.12 -17.75
N TYR A 77 -5.94 15.92 -18.17
CA TYR A 77 -4.71 15.29 -17.70
C TYR A 77 -3.81 14.88 -18.86
N ASN A 78 -2.51 14.87 -18.61
CA ASN A 78 -1.51 14.35 -19.53
C ASN A 78 -0.66 13.30 -18.79
N ILE A 79 -0.51 12.12 -19.41
CA ILE A 79 0.28 11.00 -18.90
C ILE A 79 1.61 10.94 -19.65
N THR A 80 2.70 11.15 -18.92
CA THR A 80 4.07 11.08 -19.44
C THR A 80 4.82 9.92 -18.82
N GLU A 81 5.48 9.09 -19.63
CA GLU A 81 6.36 8.03 -19.14
C GLU A 81 7.62 8.63 -18.49
N LEU A 82 8.00 8.06 -17.35
CA LEU A 82 9.22 8.42 -16.62
C LEU A 82 10.28 7.35 -16.81
N GLN A 83 11.46 7.78 -17.28
CA GLN A 83 12.68 6.97 -17.22
C GLN A 83 13.38 7.27 -15.91
N LEU A 84 13.49 6.26 -15.05
CA LEU A 84 14.15 6.38 -13.75
C LEU A 84 15.56 5.80 -13.87
N GLU A 85 16.58 6.63 -13.69
CA GLU A 85 17.98 6.21 -13.94
C GLU A 85 18.64 5.54 -12.72
N ASN A 86 18.22 5.87 -11.50
CA ASN A 86 18.89 5.46 -10.26
C ASN A 86 17.92 4.97 -9.17
N TYR A 87 16.91 4.18 -9.53
CA TYR A 87 15.95 3.66 -8.56
C TYR A 87 16.20 2.18 -8.26
N ASN A 88 16.11 1.82 -6.99
CA ASN A 88 16.28 0.44 -6.56
C ASN A 88 14.94 -0.31 -6.68
N ILE A 89 14.74 -0.98 -7.82
CA ILE A 89 13.53 -1.77 -8.06
C ILE A 89 13.39 -2.93 -7.07
N ASP A 90 14.49 -3.47 -6.55
CA ASP A 90 14.46 -4.66 -5.69
C ASP A 90 14.02 -4.32 -4.27
N THR A 91 14.40 -3.16 -3.74
CA THR A 91 13.84 -2.66 -2.47
C THR A 91 12.35 -2.38 -2.60
N PHE A 92 11.91 -1.79 -3.72
CA PHE A 92 10.49 -1.58 -4.00
C PHE A 92 9.72 -2.92 -4.06
N LYS A 93 10.25 -3.92 -4.79
CA LYS A 93 9.66 -5.26 -4.84
C LYS A 93 9.56 -5.90 -3.45
N ALA A 94 10.61 -5.81 -2.64
CA ALA A 94 10.61 -6.39 -1.29
C ALA A 94 9.53 -5.74 -0.41
N LYS A 95 9.39 -4.41 -0.47
CA LYS A 95 8.31 -3.69 0.22
C LYS A 95 6.93 -4.11 -0.29
N LEU A 96 6.75 -4.17 -1.61
CA LEU A 96 5.49 -4.57 -2.23
C LEU A 96 5.08 -6.00 -1.84
N GLU A 97 6.01 -6.94 -1.84
CA GLU A 97 5.76 -8.33 -1.41
C GLU A 97 5.47 -8.42 0.08
N ASN A 98 6.14 -7.61 0.92
CA ASN A 98 5.83 -7.51 2.34
C ASN A 98 4.37 -7.03 2.54
N ILE A 99 3.96 -5.95 1.87
CA ILE A 99 2.59 -5.44 1.95
C ILE A 99 1.57 -6.44 1.42
N LYS A 100 1.86 -7.12 0.31
CA LYS A 100 1.02 -8.22 -0.18
C LYS A 100 0.87 -9.30 0.87
N SER A 101 1.97 -9.81 1.45
CA SER A 101 1.89 -10.83 2.51
C SER A 101 1.10 -10.33 3.72
N LYS A 102 1.20 -9.04 4.07
CA LYS A 102 0.45 -8.47 5.18
C LYS A 102 -1.04 -8.32 4.89
N THR A 103 -1.46 -8.25 3.63
CA THR A 103 -2.84 -7.99 3.23
C THR A 103 -3.57 -9.21 2.65
N ASP A 104 -2.84 -10.14 2.04
CA ASP A 104 -3.37 -11.33 1.35
C ASP A 104 -3.34 -12.61 2.20
N GLU A 105 -2.54 -12.66 3.27
CA GLU A 105 -2.48 -13.86 4.12
C GLU A 105 -3.85 -14.11 4.78
N PRO A 106 -4.46 -15.31 4.59
CA PRO A 106 -5.73 -15.63 5.23
C PRO A 106 -5.58 -15.52 6.74
N TYR A 107 -6.55 -14.87 7.37
CA TYR A 107 -6.58 -14.74 8.82
C TYR A 107 -6.65 -16.13 9.47
N GLN A 108 -5.55 -16.57 10.09
CA GLN A 108 -5.55 -17.77 10.90
C GLN A 108 -6.25 -17.45 12.23
N GLU A 109 -7.48 -17.93 12.39
CA GLU A 109 -8.17 -17.90 13.68
C GLU A 109 -7.45 -18.78 14.71
N GLY A 110 -6.58 -18.14 15.49
CA GLY A 110 -6.36 -18.51 16.88
C GLY A 110 -5.34 -19.62 17.16
N GLY A 111 -4.14 -19.21 17.57
CA GLY A 111 -3.46 -19.93 18.64
C GLY A 111 -4.23 -19.71 19.94
N LYS A 112 -5.06 -20.69 20.38
CA LYS A 112 -5.64 -20.73 21.73
C LYS A 112 -4.52 -20.47 22.76
N LYS A 113 -4.35 -19.24 23.23
CA LYS A 113 -3.60 -18.96 24.46
C LYS A 113 -4.34 -19.70 25.56
N LYS A 114 -3.83 -20.87 25.95
CA LYS A 114 -4.36 -21.67 27.06
C LYS A 114 -4.46 -20.72 28.26
N LYS A 115 -5.68 -20.31 28.62
CA LYS A 115 -5.94 -19.66 29.90
C LYS A 115 -5.39 -20.60 30.96
N LYS A 116 -4.29 -20.22 31.63
CA LYS A 116 -3.81 -20.92 32.82
C LYS A 116 -4.99 -20.91 33.79
N LYS A 117 -5.65 -22.07 33.96
CA LYS A 117 -6.68 -22.24 34.98
C LYS A 117 -6.08 -21.81 36.31
N HIS A 118 -6.72 -20.83 36.96
CA HIS A 118 -6.45 -20.50 38.34
C HIS A 118 -6.65 -21.74 39.22
N SER A 119 -5.57 -22.44 39.56
CA SER A 119 -5.58 -23.34 40.70
C SER A 119 -5.25 -22.53 41.95
N LYS A 120 -6.28 -22.19 42.72
CA LYS A 120 -6.13 -21.74 44.10
C LYS A 120 -5.44 -22.85 44.89
N LYS A 121 -4.16 -22.68 45.26
CA LYS A 121 -3.56 -23.35 46.42
C LYS A 121 -2.54 -22.43 47.11
N LYS A 122 -2.70 -22.33 48.43
CA LYS A 122 -2.05 -21.42 49.38
C LYS A 122 -0.53 -21.69 49.54
N LYS A 123 0.21 -20.60 49.86
CA LYS A 123 1.47 -20.46 50.67
C LYS A 123 2.65 -21.40 50.30
N SER A 124 3.88 -20.94 50.01
CA SER A 124 4.73 -20.01 50.78
C SER A 124 6.09 -19.75 50.08
N LYS A 125 6.79 -18.71 50.56
CA LYS A 125 8.24 -18.43 50.53
C LYS A 125 8.90 -17.81 49.27
N ARG A 126 9.19 -16.51 49.43
CA ARG A 126 10.34 -15.71 48.95
C ARG A 126 11.48 -16.51 48.29
N ARG A 127 11.86 -16.09 47.08
CA ARG A 127 13.25 -15.72 46.72
C ARG A 127 13.25 -14.76 45.52
N LYS A 128 14.25 -13.88 45.54
CA LYS A 128 14.47 -12.68 44.74
C LYS A 128 15.49 -13.02 43.64
N SER A 129 15.20 -12.66 42.39
CA SER A 129 16.12 -12.41 41.27
C SER A 129 15.28 -11.63 40.24
N GLU A 130 15.44 -10.33 40.02
CA GLU A 130 16.51 -9.67 39.25
C GLU A 130 16.78 -10.40 37.92
N ASP A 131 16.01 -9.99 36.90
CA ASP A 131 16.32 -9.98 35.47
C ASP A 131 15.41 -8.88 34.87
N THR A 132 15.82 -7.60 34.83
CA THR A 132 16.54 -6.92 33.74
C THR A 132 16.14 -7.31 32.32
N THR A 133 15.71 -6.27 31.58
CA THR A 133 15.64 -6.13 30.11
C THR A 133 14.54 -6.95 29.42
N ASP A 134 13.70 -6.42 28.54
CA ASP A 134 13.81 -5.20 27.74
C ASP A 134 12.41 -4.65 27.46
N SER A 135 12.28 -3.33 27.61
CA SER A 135 11.09 -2.56 27.30
C SER A 135 11.09 -2.30 25.80
N SER A 136 10.67 -3.28 25.00
CA SER A 136 10.44 -3.05 23.58
C SER A 136 9.13 -2.27 23.42
N SER A 137 9.29 -0.97 23.15
CA SER A 137 8.25 -0.03 22.75
C SER A 137 7.30 -0.68 21.75
N SER A 138 6.07 -0.96 22.21
CA SER A 138 5.01 -1.55 21.37
C SER A 138 4.29 -0.44 20.62
N GLU A 139 4.97 0.19 19.66
CA GLU A 139 4.33 1.09 18.69
C GLU A 139 3.73 0.32 17.49
N GLU A 140 4.02 -0.98 17.35
CA GLU A 140 3.52 -1.82 16.25
C GLU A 140 2.08 -2.34 16.41
N SER A 141 1.46 -2.19 17.59
CA SER A 141 0.12 -2.76 17.85
C SER A 141 -0.96 -2.18 16.95
N ASP A 142 -0.85 -0.90 16.62
CA ASP A 142 -1.92 -0.17 15.94
C ASP A 142 -1.96 -0.50 14.44
N ILE A 143 -0.80 -0.73 13.83
CA ILE A 143 -0.65 -1.10 12.41
C ILE A 143 -1.07 -2.55 12.17
N ASP A 144 -0.71 -3.46 13.08
CA ASP A 144 -1.13 -4.86 13.00
C ASP A 144 -2.65 -4.99 13.07
N ASP A 145 -3.31 -4.21 13.93
CA ASP A 145 -4.77 -4.15 14.02
C ASP A 145 -5.43 -3.67 12.71
N VAL A 146 -4.79 -2.76 11.96
CA VAL A 146 -5.26 -2.33 10.64
C VAL A 146 -5.17 -3.48 9.63
N TYR A 147 -4.04 -4.18 9.55
CA TYR A 147 -3.90 -5.32 8.64
C TYR A 147 -4.90 -6.45 8.99
N LEU A 148 -5.16 -6.67 10.27
CA LEU A 148 -6.19 -7.61 10.71
C LEU A 148 -7.58 -7.23 10.20
N LYS A 149 -7.94 -5.94 10.23
CA LYS A 149 -9.22 -5.45 9.66
C LYS A 149 -9.27 -5.62 8.14
N VAL A 150 -8.19 -5.26 7.45
CA VAL A 150 -8.04 -5.40 5.99
C VAL A 150 -8.21 -6.87 5.55
N ARG A 151 -7.73 -7.82 6.35
CA ARG A 151 -7.91 -9.27 6.11
C ARG A 151 -9.30 -9.79 6.46
N LYS A 152 -9.87 -9.33 7.58
CA LYS A 152 -11.09 -9.90 8.18
C LYS A 152 -12.35 -9.42 7.47
N TYR A 153 -12.37 -8.18 7.01
CA TYR A 153 -13.55 -7.59 6.41
C TYR A 153 -13.39 -7.57 4.89
N HIS A 154 -14.21 -8.37 4.21
CA HIS A 154 -14.44 -8.22 2.78
C HIS A 154 -15.29 -6.97 2.57
N TYR A 155 -14.64 -5.80 2.57
CA TYR A 155 -15.30 -4.55 2.27
C TYR A 155 -15.86 -4.61 0.84
N THR A 156 -17.11 -4.19 0.70
CA THR A 156 -17.78 -4.02 -0.61
C THR A 156 -17.35 -2.74 -1.32
N GLU A 157 -16.40 -2.01 -0.74
CA GLU A 157 -15.91 -0.76 -1.29
C GLU A 157 -14.98 -1.02 -2.49
N PRO A 158 -15.05 -0.19 -3.55
CA PRO A 158 -14.11 -0.25 -4.66
C PRO A 158 -12.64 -0.20 -4.23
N ILE A 159 -12.35 0.57 -3.16
CA ILE A 159 -11.03 0.75 -2.59
C ILE A 159 -11.18 0.82 -1.06
N TYR A 160 -10.60 -0.14 -0.32
CA TYR A 160 -10.61 -0.15 1.15
C TYR A 160 -9.21 -0.14 1.78
N TYR A 161 -8.17 -0.42 1.00
CA TYR A 161 -6.79 -0.27 1.44
C TYR A 161 -5.95 0.31 0.29
N TRP A 162 -5.12 1.27 0.63
CA TRP A 162 -4.26 2.02 -0.28
C TRP A 162 -2.86 2.10 0.30
N TRP A 163 -1.89 1.50 -0.37
CA TRP A 163 -0.48 1.65 -0.05
C TRP A 163 0.25 2.37 -1.18
N TYR A 164 1.11 3.32 -0.84
CA TYR A 164 1.85 4.09 -1.84
C TYR A 164 3.31 4.33 -1.42
N ASP A 165 4.24 4.09 -2.34
CA ASP A 165 5.66 4.37 -2.14
C ASP A 165 6.14 5.50 -3.08
N PRO A 166 6.21 6.76 -2.61
CA PRO A 166 6.74 7.87 -3.39
C PRO A 166 8.25 7.78 -3.65
N SER A 167 9.00 7.03 -2.83
CA SER A 167 10.48 7.04 -2.88
C SER A 167 11.02 6.48 -4.19
N ILE A 168 10.22 5.68 -4.90
CA ILE A 168 10.59 5.15 -6.22
C ILE A 168 10.80 6.25 -7.27
N TYR A 169 10.15 7.41 -7.12
CA TYR A 169 10.19 8.48 -8.12
C TYR A 169 11.24 9.56 -7.84
N ASN A 170 12.01 9.45 -6.74
CA ASN A 170 12.98 10.47 -6.31
C ASN A 170 12.37 11.88 -6.23
N ILE A 171 11.13 11.99 -5.73
CA ILE A 171 10.41 13.26 -5.57
C ILE A 171 10.45 13.75 -4.13
N SER A 172 10.54 15.06 -3.94
CA SER A 172 10.49 15.71 -2.62
C SER A 172 9.08 15.96 -2.11
N THR A 173 8.09 15.93 -3.01
CA THR A 173 6.72 16.34 -2.71
C THR A 173 5.75 15.46 -3.49
N VAL A 174 4.70 15.01 -2.81
CA VAL A 174 3.63 14.18 -3.38
C VAL A 174 2.28 14.83 -3.09
N PHE A 175 1.40 14.86 -4.09
CA PHE A 175 -0.01 15.15 -3.89
C PHE A 175 -0.77 13.83 -3.76
N ILE A 176 -1.50 13.69 -2.66
CA ILE A 176 -2.29 12.49 -2.36
C ILE A 176 -3.74 12.79 -2.74
N PRO A 177 -4.41 11.92 -3.52
CA PRO A 177 -5.83 12.07 -3.80
C PRO A 177 -6.64 11.99 -2.51
N SER A 178 -7.71 12.78 -2.43
CA SER A 178 -8.80 12.52 -1.50
C SER A 178 -9.86 11.71 -2.22
N PHE A 179 -10.50 10.79 -1.51
CA PHE A 179 -11.54 9.95 -2.07
C PHE A 179 -12.93 10.52 -1.78
N TYR A 180 -13.92 10.11 -2.57
CA TYR A 180 -15.31 10.40 -2.27
C TYR A 180 -15.76 9.74 -0.95
N PRO A 181 -16.77 10.28 -0.25
CA PRO A 181 -17.19 9.78 1.06
C PRO A 181 -17.64 8.30 1.10
N TYR A 182 -17.98 7.71 -0.05
CA TYR A 182 -18.32 6.29 -0.15
C TYR A 182 -17.08 5.37 -0.13
N LEU A 183 -15.88 5.95 -0.11
CA LEU A 183 -14.60 5.26 0.05
C LEU A 183 -13.93 5.80 1.30
N SER A 184 -13.56 4.91 2.22
CA SER A 184 -12.77 5.28 3.40
C SER A 184 -11.58 4.35 3.57
N PRO A 185 -10.65 4.32 2.59
CA PRO A 185 -9.56 3.38 2.63
C PRO A 185 -8.55 3.70 3.73
N TYR A 186 -8.04 2.64 4.35
CA TYR A 186 -6.82 2.75 5.14
C TYR A 186 -5.66 3.12 4.20
N THR A 187 -5.11 4.32 4.40
CA THR A 187 -4.04 4.87 3.55
C THR A 187 -2.70 4.75 4.27
N GLU A 188 -1.81 3.93 3.72
CA GLU A 188 -0.45 3.74 4.19
C GLU A 188 0.54 4.32 3.19
N MET A 189 1.55 5.03 3.68
CA MET A 189 2.62 5.57 2.85
C MET A 189 3.97 5.06 3.30
N ALA A 190 4.76 4.55 2.36
CA ALA A 190 6.15 4.22 2.62
C ALA A 190 6.98 5.51 2.60
N ILE A 191 7.39 5.97 3.77
CA ILE A 191 8.26 7.15 3.90
C ILE A 191 9.71 6.66 3.85
N ALA A 192 10.54 7.29 3.03
CA ALA A 192 11.98 7.03 3.08
C ALA A 192 12.52 7.57 4.41
N SER A 193 13.24 6.73 5.17
CA SER A 193 13.97 7.21 6.34
C SER A 193 15.01 8.22 5.87
N ILE A 194 14.83 9.49 6.23
CA ILE A 194 15.89 10.49 6.06
C ILE A 194 17.07 9.97 6.88
N PRO A 195 18.25 9.71 6.27
CA PRO A 195 19.42 9.42 7.07
C PRO A 195 19.66 10.62 7.99
N ALA A 196 19.71 10.37 9.31
CA ALA A 196 20.06 11.42 10.26
C ALA A 196 21.34 12.09 9.76
N ALA A 197 21.31 13.41 9.60
CA ALA A 197 22.50 14.16 9.23
C ALA A 197 23.60 13.87 10.26
N PRO A 198 24.87 13.70 9.81
CA PRO A 198 25.98 13.39 10.70
C PRO A 198 26.20 14.47 11.77
#